data_AF-A0A6L3IKH3-F1
#
_entry.id   AF-A0A6L3IKH3-F1
#
_cell.length_a   1.000
_cell.length_b   1.000
_cell.length_c   1.000
_cell.angle_alpha   90.00
_cell.angle_beta   90.00
_cell.angle_gamma   90.00
#
_symmetry.space_group_name_H-M   'P 1'
#
loop_
_entity.id
_entity.type
_entity.pdbx_description
1 polymer ?
#
loop_
_entity_poly.entity_id
_entity_poly.type
_entity_poly.pdbx_seq_one_letter_code
_entity_poly.pdbx_strand_id
1 'polypeptide(L)' 'MTIREIELNNFRIYKGKNKIELFPDGNRNLIIVSGNNGFGKTTFLMSLVWC' A
#
# COMPACT_ATOMS: atom_id res chain seq x y z
N MET A 1 -6.95 -14.87 2.01
CA MET A 1 -5.68 -14.43 1.43
C MET A 1 -5.16 -13.29 2.29
N THR A 2 -3.89 -13.31 2.71
CA THR A 2 -3.29 -12.24 3.54
C THR A 2 -2.14 -11.64 2.77
N ILE A 3 -2.17 -10.32 2.55
CA ILE A 3 -1.11 -9.58 1.87
C ILE A 3 -0.06 -9.21 2.91
N ARG A 4 1.16 -9.74 2.76
CA ARG A 4 2.28 -9.41 3.67
C ARG A 4 2.96 -8.10 3.27
N GLU A 5 3.09 -7.88 1.98
CA GLU A 5 3.91 -6.82 1.41
C GLU A 5 3.44 -6.50 0.00
N ILE A 6 3.64 -5.25 -0.42
CA ILE A 6 3.51 -4.81 -1.81
C ILE A 6 4.72 -3.96 -2.19
N GLU A 7 5.26 -4.17 -3.39
CA GLU A 7 6.30 -3.34 -3.99
C GLU A 7 5.73 -2.66 -5.26
N LEU A 8 5.79 -1.34 -5.29
CA LEU A 8 5.39 -0.51 -6.44
C LEU A 8 6.63 0.14 -7.04
N ASN A 9 6.84 -0.03 -8.34
CA ASN A 9 7.93 0.61 -9.06
C ASN A 9 7.40 1.55 -10.15
N ASN A 10 7.53 2.87 -9.96
CA ASN A 10 7.02 3.90 -10.87
C ASN A 10 5.52 3.73 -11.22
N PHE A 11 4.70 3.37 -10.23
CA PHE A 11 3.26 3.17 -10.42
C PHE A 11 2.46 4.44 -10.12
N ARG A 12 1.97 5.11 -11.16
CA ARG A 12 1.28 6.41 -11.07
C ARG A 12 2.11 7.42 -10.29
N ILE A 13 1.64 7.82 -9.11
CA ILE A 13 2.32 8.82 -8.26
C ILE A 13 3.43 8.22 -7.39
N TYR A 14 3.50 6.88 -7.27
CA TYR A 14 4.56 6.18 -6.54
C TYR A 14 5.83 6.15 -7.38
N LYS A 15 6.68 7.16 -7.23
CA LYS A 15 7.97 7.29 -7.93
C LYS A 15 9.02 6.35 -7.34
N GLY A 16 9.80 5.70 -8.21
CA GLY A 16 10.84 4.75 -7.80
C GLY A 16 10.25 3.49 -7.16
N LYS A 17 11.10 2.75 -6.43
CA LYS A 17 10.70 1.55 -5.68
C LYS A 17 10.12 1.94 -4.32
N ASN A 18 8.84 1.64 -4.13
CA ASN A 18 8.09 1.90 -2.91
C ASN A 18 7.68 0.55 -2.33
N LYS A 19 8.25 0.21 -1.17
CA LYS A 19 8.02 -1.05 -0.49
C LYS A 19 7.15 -0.80 0.75
N ILE A 20 6.01 -1.48 0.83
CA ILE A 20 5.01 -1.26 1.88
C ILE A 20 4.70 -2.61 2.53
N GLU A 21 5.07 -2.74 3.80
CA GLU A 21 4.75 -3.90 4.62
C GLU A 21 3.34 -3.75 5.19
N LEU A 22 2.51 -4.78 4.96
CA LEU A 22 1.12 -4.86 5.38
C LEU A 22 0.90 -6.02 6.36
N PHE A 23 1.98 -6.60 6.86
CA PHE A 23 1.90 -7.59 7.91
C PHE A 23 1.88 -6.88 9.28
N PRO A 24 0.86 -7.12 10.10
CA PRO A 24 0.80 -6.53 11.42
C PRO A 24 1.76 -7.21 12.40
N ASP A 25 2.41 -6.43 13.26
CA ASP A 25 3.16 -6.97 14.38
C ASP A 25 2.22 -7.56 15.44
N GLY A 26 2.37 -8.86 15.70
CA GLY A 26 1.63 -9.58 16.73
C GLY A 26 0.16 -9.79 16.39
N ASN A 27 -0.74 -9.38 17.29
CA ASN A 27 -2.18 -9.66 17.21
C ASN A 27 -3.01 -8.53 16.61
N ARG A 28 -2.37 -7.53 15.99
CA ARG A 28 -3.08 -6.44 15.31
C ARG A 28 -3.63 -6.98 13.99
N ASN A 29 -4.86 -6.66 13.63
CA ASN A 29 -5.50 -7.12 12.39
C ASN A 29 -6.07 -5.97 11.55
N LEU A 30 -5.76 -4.74 11.93
CA LEU A 30 -6.27 -3.52 11.30
C LEU A 30 -5.09 -2.64 10.87
N ILE A 31 -5.10 -2.22 9.60
CA ILE A 31 -4.16 -1.25 9.03
C ILE A 31 -4.97 -0.08 8.48
N ILE A 32 -4.54 1.14 8.80
CA ILE A 32 -5.19 2.38 8.36
C ILE A 32 -4.25 3.09 7.39
N VAL A 33 -4.74 3.33 6.16
CA VAL A 33 -4.05 4.14 5.16
C VAL A 33 -4.68 5.53 5.15
N SER A 34 -3.95 6.53 5.67
CA SER A 34 -4.42 7.92 5.80
C SER A 34 -3.45 8.91 5.14
N GLY A 35 -3.90 10.14 4.93
CA GLY A 35 -3.14 11.21 4.27
C GLY A 35 -4.05 12.20 3.55
N ASN A 36 -3.48 13.31 3.06
CA ASN A 36 -4.22 14.36 2.37
C ASN A 36 -4.67 13.95 0.95
N ASN A 37 -5.53 14.77 0.36
CA ASN A 37 -5.92 14.59 -1.04
C ASN A 37 -4.69 14.71 -1.96
N GLY A 38 -4.62 13.87 -2.99
CA GLY A 38 -3.47 13.79 -3.89
C GLY A 38 -2.31 12.92 -3.40
N PHE A 39 -2.29 12.45 -2.16
CA PHE A 39 -1.18 11.65 -1.61
C PHE A 39 -1.16 10.17 -2.05
N GLY A 40 -2.12 9.73 -2.88
CA GLY A 40 -2.09 8.40 -3.49
C GLY A 40 -2.84 7.30 -2.76
N LYS A 41 -3.64 7.60 -1.75
CA LYS A 41 -4.45 6.59 -1.03
C LYS A 41 -5.29 5.71 -1.97
N THR A 42 -6.03 6.31 -2.90
CA THR A 42 -6.81 5.57 -3.91
C THR A 42 -5.92 4.82 -4.90
N THR A 43 -4.76 5.39 -5.24
CA THR A 43 -3.75 4.71 -6.09
C THR A 43 -3.22 3.44 -5.41
N PHE A 44 -2.93 3.50 -4.11
CA PHE A 44 -2.51 2.36 -3.32
C PHE A 44 -3.59 1.28 -3.27
N LEU A 45 -4.85 1.66 -3.01
CA LEU A 45 -5.95 0.71 -3.02
C LEU A 45 -6.09 0.04 -4.40
N MET A 46 -5.93 0.80 -5.49
CA MET A 46 -5.96 0.26 -6.84
C MET A 46 -4.78 -0.66 -7.16
N SER A 47 -3.59 -0.42 -6.61
CA SER A 47 -2.46 -1.32 -6.86
C SER A 47 -2.68 -2.71 -6.27
N LEU A 48 -3.45 -2.83 -5.18
CA LEU A 48 -3.80 -4.13 -4.60
C LEU A 48 -4.72 -4.97 -5.51
N VAL A 49 -5.41 -4.35 -6.47
CA VAL A 49 -6.28 -5.05 -7.45
C VAL A 49 -5.51 -5.41 -8.72
N TRP A 50 -4.52 -4.61 -9.09
CA TRP A 50 -3.76 -4.78 -10.33
C TRP A 50 -2.60 -5.78 -10.23
N CYS A 51 -2.12 -6.04 -9.01
CA CYS A 51 -1.11 -7.05 -8.71
C CYS A 51 -1.75 -8.43 -8.50
#